data_AF-A0A2G1X894-F1
#
_entry.id   AF-A0A2G1X894-F1
#
_cell.length_a   1.000
_cell.length_b   1.000
_cell.length_c   1.000
_cell.angle_alpha   90.00
_cell.angle_beta   90.00
_cell.angle_gamma   90.00
#
_symmetry.space_group_name_H-M   'P 1'
#
loop_
_entity.id
_entity.type
_entity.pdbx_description
1 polymer ?
#
loop_
_entity_poly.entity_id
_entity_poly.type
_entity_poly.pdbx_seq_one_letter_code
_entity_poly.pdbx_strand_id
1 'polypeptide(L)'
;FTEDLRPLWRGRYVLPYFDADGRAVYAIARETAPKHPEDFLAGKYGKLAHTKDYVTSEEPIYGLDTVEPGDPVLITEGIADAITAHEAGYPCISPVTKQFKQKHHDVLLEALDERDVDRVYLIQDAERPTSNVDDRDRLTLQQFGEGVKGAVKTAAYLDEHGLEARVAELPRPGLEKVDLDDYLHGWSDDLTPLLAGAKPVDQHPAYDADTAKDVALEGAEASTITTDAVDTDGDHSALFDLTIRDVTGLSEGYRGPNPLGHHGESENYCVLLGDHGVLYDHKYKAAYNALTYLLVDAGERRPASPNGRLEDGEVFAAWRHAKREGCIPDDDPIPHRALQYVAREHGLMEDGDLMDGWKLPREAYNAALATVRDEYGVAPRRGDISAGEREHTAVLPAAVRDLT
;
A
#
# COMPACT_ATOMS: atom_id res chain seq x y z
N PHE A 1 -26.10 -9.50 -11.40
CA PHE A 1 -27.19 -10.50 -11.25
C PHE A 1 -26.63 -11.70 -10.50
N THR A 2 -27.48 -12.51 -9.85
CA THR A 2 -27.09 -13.82 -9.30
C THR A 2 -26.82 -14.82 -10.43
N GLU A 3 -26.28 -16.00 -10.09
CA GLU A 3 -26.02 -17.08 -11.06
C GLU A 3 -27.29 -17.54 -11.80
N ASP A 4 -28.46 -17.40 -11.19
CA ASP A 4 -29.76 -17.65 -11.80
C ASP A 4 -30.42 -16.40 -12.42
N LEU A 5 -29.61 -15.40 -12.79
CA LEU A 5 -30.02 -14.17 -13.49
C LEU A 5 -31.09 -13.34 -12.78
N ARG A 6 -31.13 -13.38 -11.45
CA ARG A 6 -31.99 -12.50 -10.65
C ARG A 6 -31.26 -11.21 -10.27
N PRO A 7 -31.96 -10.07 -10.17
CA PRO A 7 -31.36 -8.85 -9.61
C PRO A 7 -30.81 -9.13 -8.22
N LEU A 8 -29.56 -8.74 -8.00
CA LEU A 8 -28.84 -8.98 -6.74
C LEU A 8 -29.42 -8.12 -5.61
N TRP A 9 -29.68 -6.85 -5.90
CA TRP A 9 -30.25 -5.90 -4.94
C TRP A 9 -31.74 -5.73 -5.23
N ARG A 10 -32.57 -5.91 -4.21
CA ARG A 10 -34.03 -5.83 -4.30
C ARG A 10 -34.56 -5.01 -3.13
N GLY A 11 -35.21 -3.88 -3.43
CA GLY A 11 -35.72 -2.98 -2.39
C GLY A 11 -34.63 -2.45 -1.47
N ARG A 12 -33.47 -2.07 -2.03
CA ARG A 12 -32.33 -1.46 -1.31
C ARG A 12 -32.00 -0.11 -1.95
N TYR A 13 -31.49 0.84 -1.17
CA TYR A 13 -30.91 2.08 -1.71
C TYR A 13 -29.59 1.76 -2.39
N VAL A 14 -29.41 2.16 -3.65
CA VAL A 14 -28.18 1.93 -4.40
C VAL A 14 -27.30 3.17 -4.32
N LEU A 15 -26.05 2.98 -3.92
CA LEU A 15 -25.03 4.01 -3.74
C LEU A 15 -23.93 3.79 -4.80
N PRO A 16 -23.94 4.56 -5.91
CA PRO A 16 -22.95 4.45 -6.97
C PRO A 16 -21.61 5.11 -6.61
N TYR A 17 -20.55 4.60 -7.20
CA TYR A 17 -19.20 5.16 -7.17
C TYR A 17 -18.85 5.59 -8.59
N PHE A 18 -18.31 6.80 -8.71
CA PHE A 18 -18.00 7.41 -9.99
C PHE A 18 -16.49 7.49 -10.21
N ASP A 19 -16.05 7.34 -11.45
CA ASP A 19 -14.68 7.69 -11.85
C ASP A 19 -14.56 9.21 -12.11
N ALA A 20 -13.35 9.65 -12.48
CA ALA A 20 -13.07 11.05 -12.80
C ALA A 20 -13.89 11.60 -13.99
N ASP A 21 -14.39 10.72 -14.87
CA ASP A 21 -15.28 11.09 -15.98
C ASP A 21 -16.76 11.17 -15.57
N GLY A 22 -17.07 10.92 -14.29
CA GLY A 22 -18.44 10.86 -13.77
C GLY A 22 -19.20 9.60 -14.18
N ARG A 23 -18.51 8.54 -14.63
CA ARG A 23 -19.14 7.25 -14.99
C ARG A 23 -19.25 6.36 -13.75
N ALA A 24 -20.40 5.73 -13.58
CA ALA A 24 -20.59 4.77 -12.50
C ALA A 24 -19.77 3.49 -12.76
N VAL A 25 -18.73 3.27 -11.95
CA VAL A 25 -17.79 2.13 -12.08
C VAL A 25 -18.05 1.03 -11.05
N TYR A 26 -18.69 1.38 -9.93
CA TYR A 26 -19.05 0.45 -8.86
C TYR A 26 -20.32 0.90 -8.15
N ALA A 27 -20.92 0.02 -7.35
CA ALA A 27 -22.02 0.38 -6.47
C ALA A 27 -22.12 -0.57 -5.28
N ILE A 28 -22.67 -0.07 -4.18
CA ILE A 28 -23.16 -0.89 -3.07
C ILE A 28 -24.64 -0.62 -2.83
N ALA A 29 -25.30 -1.47 -2.05
CA ALA A 29 -26.70 -1.31 -1.71
C ALA A 29 -26.98 -1.40 -0.21
N ARG A 30 -27.69 -0.40 0.33
CA ARG A 30 -28.09 -0.32 1.74
C ARG A 30 -29.49 -0.87 1.95
N GLU A 31 -29.67 -1.69 2.97
CA GLU A 31 -30.96 -2.23 3.41
C GLU A 31 -31.93 -1.09 3.79
N THR A 32 -33.21 -1.25 3.45
CA THR A 32 -34.29 -0.36 3.88
C THR A 32 -34.82 -0.78 5.25
N ALA A 33 -35.40 0.16 6.00
CA ALA A 33 -36.13 -0.14 7.22
C ALA A 33 -37.61 0.27 7.03
N PRO A 34 -38.58 -0.68 7.01
CA PRO A 34 -38.40 -2.14 7.14
C PRO A 34 -37.72 -2.78 5.91
N LYS A 35 -37.13 -3.97 6.11
CA LYS A 35 -36.49 -4.76 5.06
C LYS A 35 -37.51 -5.17 4.00
N HIS A 36 -37.16 -5.04 2.72
CA HIS A 36 -38.03 -5.46 1.63
C HIS A 36 -38.23 -7.01 1.65
N PRO A 37 -39.46 -7.53 1.47
CA PRO A 37 -39.72 -8.97 1.58
C PRO A 37 -38.95 -9.87 0.61
N GLU A 38 -38.55 -9.33 -0.55
CA GLU A 38 -37.73 -10.04 -1.55
C GLU A 38 -36.23 -9.83 -1.39
N ASP A 39 -35.78 -9.05 -0.40
CA ASP A 39 -34.36 -8.87 -0.13
C ASP A 39 -33.80 -10.10 0.58
N PHE A 40 -33.03 -10.90 -0.16
CA PHE A 40 -32.41 -12.12 0.34
C PHE A 40 -30.99 -11.90 0.89
N LEU A 41 -30.43 -10.69 0.76
CA LEU A 41 -29.09 -10.41 1.25
C LEU A 41 -29.08 -10.24 2.77
N ALA A 42 -28.06 -10.79 3.41
CA ALA A 42 -27.83 -10.60 4.83
C ALA A 42 -27.06 -9.29 5.07
N GLY A 43 -27.43 -8.56 6.12
CA GLY A 43 -26.72 -7.37 6.59
C GLY A 43 -27.16 -6.03 5.99
N LYS A 44 -26.73 -4.95 6.67
CA LYS A 44 -27.04 -3.55 6.38
C LYS A 44 -26.58 -3.13 4.97
N TYR A 45 -25.46 -3.66 4.49
CA TYR A 45 -24.90 -3.35 3.17
C TYR A 45 -24.69 -4.62 2.33
N GLY A 46 -25.00 -4.52 1.04
CA GLY A 46 -24.75 -5.55 0.03
C GLY A 46 -23.79 -5.03 -1.03
N LYS A 47 -22.69 -5.76 -1.27
CA LYS A 47 -21.67 -5.42 -2.26
C LYS A 47 -21.79 -6.31 -3.50
N LEU A 48 -21.14 -5.91 -4.59
CA LEU A 48 -20.91 -6.80 -5.72
C LEU A 48 -19.95 -7.92 -5.30
N ALA A 49 -20.14 -9.12 -5.84
CA ALA A 49 -19.24 -10.24 -5.58
C ALA A 49 -17.87 -9.95 -6.20
N HIS A 50 -16.78 -10.06 -5.44
CA HIS A 50 -15.42 -9.77 -5.94
C HIS A 50 -14.57 -11.04 -6.17
N THR A 51 -15.06 -12.21 -5.76
CA THR A 51 -14.34 -13.50 -5.87
C THR A 51 -14.86 -14.38 -7.00
N LYS A 52 -15.66 -13.83 -7.90
CA LYS A 52 -16.31 -14.58 -8.98
C LYS A 52 -15.66 -14.16 -10.30
N ASP A 53 -15.23 -15.14 -11.09
CA ASP A 53 -14.47 -14.92 -12.34
C ASP A 53 -15.17 -14.02 -13.37
N TYR A 54 -16.50 -13.92 -13.28
CA TYR A 54 -17.31 -13.07 -14.16
C TYR A 54 -17.42 -11.61 -13.68
N VAL A 55 -16.87 -11.26 -12.52
CA VAL A 55 -16.89 -9.89 -12.01
C VAL A 55 -15.55 -9.23 -12.30
N THR A 56 -15.60 -8.21 -13.14
CA THR A 56 -14.44 -7.42 -13.58
C THR A 56 -14.32 -6.08 -12.87
N SER A 57 -15.18 -5.81 -11.88
CA SER A 57 -15.21 -4.55 -11.15
C SER A 57 -14.33 -4.63 -9.90
N GLU A 58 -13.38 -3.71 -9.80
CA GLU A 58 -12.57 -3.52 -8.59
C GLU A 58 -13.29 -2.60 -7.61
N GLU A 59 -12.93 -2.68 -6.33
CA GLU A 59 -13.50 -1.82 -5.28
C GLU A 59 -12.79 -0.45 -5.28
N PRO A 60 -13.46 0.64 -5.72
CA PRO A 60 -12.84 1.97 -5.77
C PRO A 60 -12.81 2.67 -4.40
N ILE A 61 -12.17 3.84 -4.32
CA ILE A 61 -12.28 4.75 -3.18
C ILE A 61 -13.43 5.73 -3.45
N TYR A 62 -14.35 5.87 -2.50
CA TYR A 62 -15.44 6.85 -2.61
C TYR A 62 -14.94 8.27 -2.31
N GLY A 63 -15.49 9.27 -2.99
CA GLY A 63 -15.31 10.69 -2.64
C GLY A 63 -14.02 11.34 -3.15
N LEU A 64 -13.24 10.66 -3.99
CA LEU A 64 -12.02 11.20 -4.60
C LEU A 64 -12.26 12.47 -5.44
N ASP A 65 -13.49 12.68 -5.90
CA ASP A 65 -13.96 13.86 -6.63
C ASP A 65 -14.17 15.09 -5.74
N THR A 66 -14.22 14.91 -4.41
CA THR A 66 -14.37 15.99 -3.42
C THR A 66 -13.05 16.53 -2.91
N VAL A 67 -11.93 15.92 -3.31
CA VAL A 67 -10.58 16.26 -2.84
C VAL A 67 -10.00 17.34 -3.76
N GLU A 68 -9.71 18.50 -3.18
CA GLU A 68 -9.02 19.61 -3.86
C GLU A 68 -7.55 19.71 -3.40
N PRO A 69 -6.62 20.12 -4.28
CA PRO A 69 -5.22 20.29 -3.93
C PRO A 69 -4.97 21.20 -2.72
N GLY A 70 -4.18 20.72 -1.76
CA GLY A 70 -3.82 21.42 -0.53
C GLY A 70 -4.87 21.41 0.59
N ASP A 71 -6.08 20.89 0.34
CA ASP A 71 -7.10 20.77 1.39
C ASP A 71 -6.91 19.50 2.23
N PRO A 72 -7.13 19.57 3.56
CA PRO A 72 -7.09 18.38 4.39
C PRO A 72 -8.27 17.44 4.07
N VAL A 73 -8.01 16.15 4.00
CA VAL A 73 -9.01 15.13 3.65
C VAL A 73 -9.42 14.30 4.86
N LEU A 74 -10.72 14.07 5.02
CA LEU A 74 -11.26 13.14 6.01
C LEU A 74 -11.26 11.70 5.48
N ILE A 75 -10.92 10.72 6.32
CA ILE A 75 -10.98 9.29 5.99
C ILE A 75 -11.88 8.57 7.01
N THR A 76 -12.97 7.96 6.53
CA THR A 76 -14.01 7.33 7.37
C THR A 76 -14.21 5.83 7.09
N GLU A 77 -14.93 5.09 7.95
CA GLU A 77 -15.16 3.64 7.77
C GLU A 77 -16.12 3.36 6.60
N GLY A 78 -17.20 4.13 6.53
CA GLY A 78 -18.33 3.86 5.66
C GLY A 78 -18.64 4.98 4.67
N ILE A 79 -19.21 4.59 3.53
CA ILE A 79 -19.71 5.54 2.53
C ILE A 79 -20.80 6.48 3.09
N ALA A 80 -21.60 6.03 4.07
CA ALA A 80 -22.64 6.87 4.65
C ALA A 80 -22.02 8.05 5.41
N ASP A 81 -20.97 7.78 6.19
CA ASP A 81 -20.18 8.79 6.88
C ASP A 81 -19.58 9.80 5.90
N ALA A 82 -19.03 9.31 4.78
CA ALA A 82 -18.46 10.18 3.76
C ALA A 82 -19.52 11.06 3.08
N ILE A 83 -20.68 10.50 2.73
CA ILE A 83 -21.80 11.28 2.18
C ILE A 83 -22.20 12.40 3.15
N THR A 84 -22.37 12.08 4.43
CA THR A 84 -22.78 13.08 5.43
C THR A 84 -21.68 14.14 5.64
N ALA A 85 -20.40 13.76 5.60
CA ALA A 85 -19.31 14.73 5.61
C ALA A 85 -19.32 15.65 4.38
N HIS A 86 -19.60 15.10 3.18
CA HIS A 86 -19.76 15.89 1.95
C HIS A 86 -20.93 16.87 2.06
N GLU A 87 -22.07 16.43 2.60
CA GLU A 87 -23.24 17.30 2.84
C GLU A 87 -22.92 18.45 3.80
N ALA A 88 -22.01 18.21 4.76
CA ALA A 88 -21.49 19.22 5.69
C ALA A 88 -20.33 20.05 5.10
N GLY A 89 -19.91 19.79 3.85
CA GLY A 89 -18.90 20.57 3.13
C GLY A 89 -17.45 20.16 3.40
N TYR A 90 -17.19 18.96 3.91
CA TYR A 90 -15.84 18.45 4.14
C TYR A 90 -15.40 17.51 3.02
N PRO A 91 -14.18 17.69 2.44
CA PRO A 91 -13.55 16.68 1.60
C PRO A 91 -13.39 15.37 2.38
N CYS A 92 -13.97 14.29 1.87
CA CYS A 92 -13.99 13.03 2.59
C CYS A 92 -13.89 11.85 1.65
N ILE A 93 -13.11 10.85 2.04
CA ILE A 93 -13.00 9.59 1.33
C ILE A 93 -13.33 8.41 2.25
N SER A 94 -13.83 7.35 1.64
CA SER A 94 -14.12 6.10 2.35
C SER A 94 -13.74 4.90 1.49
N PRO A 95 -13.05 3.89 2.07
CA PRO A 95 -12.82 2.63 1.40
C PRO A 95 -14.14 1.85 1.26
N VAL A 96 -14.27 1.05 0.21
CA VAL A 96 -15.42 0.13 0.10
C VAL A 96 -15.38 -0.94 1.21
N THR A 97 -14.21 -1.28 1.75
CA THR A 97 -14.01 -2.25 2.84
C THR A 97 -13.90 -1.57 4.20
N LYS A 98 -14.40 -2.22 5.26
CA LYS A 98 -14.41 -1.70 6.64
C LYS A 98 -13.04 -1.32 7.21
N GLN A 99 -11.98 -1.80 6.57
CA GLN A 99 -10.60 -1.47 6.86
C GLN A 99 -9.88 -1.46 5.52
N PHE A 100 -9.00 -0.48 5.29
CA PHE A 100 -8.10 -0.58 4.17
C PHE A 100 -7.27 -1.87 4.33
N LYS A 101 -7.44 -2.81 3.40
CA LYS A 101 -6.46 -3.87 3.22
C LYS A 101 -5.23 -3.25 2.56
N GLN A 102 -4.05 -3.78 2.83
CA GLN A 102 -2.76 -3.27 2.34
C GLN A 102 -2.74 -2.90 0.83
N LYS A 103 -3.34 -3.72 -0.03
CA LYS A 103 -3.49 -3.42 -1.46
C LYS A 103 -4.28 -2.14 -1.80
N HIS A 104 -5.03 -1.61 -0.84
CA HIS A 104 -5.77 -0.36 -0.93
C HIS A 104 -4.99 0.81 -0.32
N HIS A 105 -3.94 0.56 0.47
CA HIS A 105 -3.11 1.61 1.02
C HIS A 105 -2.23 2.27 -0.04
N ASP A 106 -1.62 1.49 -0.95
CA ASP A 106 -0.82 2.06 -2.05
C ASP A 106 -1.71 2.88 -3.00
N VAL A 107 -2.90 2.36 -3.34
CA VAL A 107 -3.90 3.07 -4.15
C VAL A 107 -4.39 4.34 -3.45
N LEU A 108 -4.55 4.29 -2.12
CA LEU A 108 -4.91 5.46 -1.33
C LEU A 108 -3.79 6.52 -1.36
N LEU A 109 -2.53 6.11 -1.14
CA LEU A 109 -1.38 7.01 -1.19
C LEU A 109 -1.26 7.67 -2.57
N GLU A 110 -1.31 6.88 -3.64
CA GLU A 110 -1.25 7.38 -5.01
C GLU A 110 -2.38 8.37 -5.28
N ALA A 111 -3.61 8.04 -4.86
CA ALA A 111 -4.74 8.95 -5.05
C ALA A 111 -4.62 10.26 -4.26
N LEU A 112 -4.01 10.24 -3.07
CA LEU A 112 -3.77 11.43 -2.25
C LEU A 112 -2.60 12.27 -2.79
N ASP A 113 -1.51 11.62 -3.22
CA ASP A 113 -0.32 12.25 -3.79
C ASP A 113 -0.62 12.93 -5.14
N GLU A 114 -1.36 12.25 -6.03
CA GLU A 114 -1.86 12.82 -7.30
C GLU A 114 -2.66 14.11 -7.11
N ARG A 115 -3.22 14.31 -5.90
CA ARG A 115 -4.06 15.43 -5.52
C ARG A 115 -3.36 16.40 -4.58
N ASP A 116 -2.04 16.28 -4.37
CA ASP A 116 -1.26 17.22 -3.53
C ASP A 116 -1.86 17.39 -2.12
N VAL A 117 -2.29 16.27 -1.52
CA VAL A 117 -2.84 16.26 -0.16
C VAL A 117 -1.71 16.05 0.83
N ASP A 118 -1.43 17.05 1.67
CA ASP A 118 -0.39 16.94 2.70
C ASP A 118 -0.90 16.39 4.05
N ARG A 119 -2.21 16.50 4.31
CA ARG A 119 -2.79 16.20 5.63
C ARG A 119 -4.09 15.42 5.54
N VAL A 120 -4.21 14.41 6.40
CA VAL A 120 -5.44 13.62 6.53
C VAL A 120 -5.92 13.50 7.97
N TYR A 121 -7.23 13.41 8.14
CA TYR A 121 -7.88 13.16 9.42
C TYR A 121 -8.68 11.86 9.36
N LEU A 122 -8.30 10.88 10.18
CA LEU A 122 -9.00 9.62 10.28
C LEU A 122 -10.08 9.72 11.35
N ILE A 123 -11.33 9.57 10.93
CA ILE A 123 -12.52 9.60 11.80
C ILE A 123 -13.24 8.28 11.61
N GLN A 124 -12.96 7.34 12.50
CA GLN A 124 -13.54 6.00 12.49
C GLN A 124 -14.57 5.86 13.62
N ASP A 125 -15.38 4.83 13.54
CA ASP A 125 -16.48 4.66 14.48
C ASP A 125 -15.99 4.51 15.93
N ALA A 126 -16.65 5.22 16.84
CA ALA A 126 -16.41 5.09 18.26
C ALA A 126 -17.18 3.90 18.85
N GLU A 127 -16.46 2.81 19.11
CA GLU A 127 -17.03 1.57 19.64
C GLU A 127 -16.27 1.04 20.87
N ARG A 128 -16.80 -0.02 21.49
CA ARG A 128 -16.21 -0.53 22.75
C ARG A 128 -14.95 -1.32 22.44
N PRO A 129 -13.93 -1.20 23.30
CA PRO A 129 -12.87 -2.18 23.31
C PRO A 129 -13.44 -3.56 23.56
N THR A 130 -12.91 -4.55 22.84
CA THR A 130 -13.28 -5.95 22.99
C THR A 130 -12.34 -6.66 23.97
N SER A 131 -12.61 -7.92 24.24
CA SER A 131 -11.72 -8.79 25.01
C SER A 131 -11.50 -10.08 24.24
N ASN A 132 -10.26 -10.53 24.13
CA ASN A 132 -9.89 -11.76 23.43
C ASN A 132 -9.23 -12.74 24.39
N VAL A 133 -9.35 -14.03 24.09
CA VAL A 133 -8.60 -15.09 24.77
C VAL A 133 -7.65 -15.69 23.75
N ASP A 134 -6.35 -15.72 24.06
CA ASP A 134 -5.34 -16.31 23.17
C ASP A 134 -5.34 -17.85 23.23
N ASP A 135 -4.56 -18.50 22.35
CA ASP A 135 -4.42 -19.96 22.28
C ASP A 135 -3.82 -20.60 23.56
N ARG A 136 -3.43 -19.78 24.55
CA ARG A 136 -2.89 -20.18 25.85
C ARG A 136 -3.85 -19.83 27.00
N ASP A 137 -5.13 -19.62 26.69
CA ASP A 137 -6.20 -19.26 27.64
C ASP A 137 -5.94 -17.93 28.39
N ARG A 138 -5.16 -17.01 27.82
CA ARG A 138 -4.91 -15.70 28.43
C ARG A 138 -5.94 -14.69 27.96
N LEU A 139 -6.65 -14.09 28.91
CA LEU A 139 -7.57 -12.99 28.63
C LEU A 139 -6.80 -11.69 28.42
N THR A 140 -6.95 -11.11 27.23
CA THR A 140 -6.45 -9.79 26.86
C THR A 140 -7.62 -8.82 26.80
N LEU A 141 -7.57 -7.79 27.64
CA LEU A 141 -8.52 -6.67 27.61
C LEU A 141 -7.97 -5.58 26.71
N GLN A 142 -8.67 -5.25 25.64
CA GLN A 142 -8.27 -4.16 24.77
C GLN A 142 -8.62 -2.81 25.43
N GLN A 143 -7.80 -1.79 25.19
CA GLN A 143 -8.06 -0.42 25.67
C GLN A 143 -8.90 0.40 24.70
N PHE A 144 -8.83 0.08 23.41
CA PHE A 144 -9.48 0.80 22.31
C PHE A 144 -10.36 -0.15 21.49
N GLY A 145 -11.42 0.39 20.90
CA GLY A 145 -12.28 -0.33 19.95
C GLY A 145 -11.58 -0.58 18.61
N GLU A 146 -12.15 -1.46 17.78
CA GLU A 146 -11.53 -1.85 16.51
C GLU A 146 -11.47 -0.66 15.52
N GLY A 147 -12.47 0.23 15.52
CA GLY A 147 -12.46 1.47 14.74
C GLY A 147 -11.24 2.35 15.02
N VAL A 148 -10.95 2.63 16.30
CA VAL A 148 -9.78 3.44 16.71
C VAL A 148 -8.46 2.74 16.38
N LYS A 149 -8.40 1.42 16.55
CA LYS A 149 -7.20 0.63 16.17
C LYS A 149 -6.96 0.66 14.67
N GLY A 150 -8.02 0.49 13.88
CA GLY A 150 -7.96 0.60 12.42
C GLY A 150 -7.53 2.00 11.96
N ALA A 151 -8.04 3.05 12.62
CA ALA A 151 -7.62 4.43 12.40
C ALA A 151 -6.12 4.59 12.66
N VAL A 152 -5.61 4.14 13.82
CA VAL A 152 -4.18 4.27 14.14
C VAL A 152 -3.31 3.49 13.17
N LYS A 153 -3.69 2.26 12.78
CA LYS A 153 -2.93 1.48 11.79
C LYS A 153 -2.84 2.18 10.44
N THR A 154 -3.98 2.66 9.94
CA THR A 154 -4.03 3.41 8.66
C THR A 154 -3.24 4.71 8.76
N ALA A 155 -3.40 5.47 9.86
CA ALA A 155 -2.68 6.71 10.08
C ALA A 155 -1.17 6.51 10.16
N ALA A 156 -0.70 5.47 10.86
CA ALA A 156 0.72 5.17 10.98
C ALA A 156 1.34 4.84 9.62
N TYR A 157 0.62 4.05 8.82
CA TYR A 157 1.06 3.76 7.46
C TYR A 157 1.14 5.05 6.60
N LEU A 158 0.13 5.93 6.65
CA LEU A 158 0.16 7.19 5.88
C LEU A 158 1.28 8.14 6.34
N ASP A 159 1.52 8.23 7.65
CA ASP A 159 2.59 9.04 8.25
C ASP A 159 3.99 8.57 7.84
N GLU A 160 4.21 7.25 7.78
CA GLU A 160 5.46 6.66 7.28
C GLU A 160 5.77 7.04 5.83
N HIS A 161 4.73 7.38 5.04
CA HIS A 161 4.85 7.77 3.63
C HIS A 161 4.80 9.29 3.42
N GLY A 162 4.98 10.08 4.48
CA GLY A 162 5.16 11.53 4.39
C GLY A 162 3.89 12.38 4.51
N LEU A 163 2.73 11.75 4.71
CA LEU A 163 1.46 12.47 4.95
C LEU A 163 1.31 12.84 6.43
N GLU A 164 0.86 14.06 6.74
CA GLU A 164 0.51 14.40 8.12
C GLU A 164 -0.81 13.73 8.53
N ALA A 165 -0.71 12.53 9.13
CA ALA A 165 -1.89 11.75 9.52
C ALA A 165 -2.30 11.97 10.98
N ARG A 166 -3.57 12.34 11.19
CA ARG A 166 -4.15 12.59 12.52
C ARG A 166 -5.37 11.72 12.77
N VAL A 167 -5.50 11.20 13.99
CA VAL A 167 -6.67 10.41 14.42
C VAL A 167 -7.58 11.28 15.26
N ALA A 168 -8.84 11.41 14.86
CA ALA A 168 -9.87 12.12 15.61
C ALA A 168 -10.88 11.13 16.19
N GLU A 169 -11.10 11.20 17.51
CA GLU A 169 -11.97 10.27 18.23
C GLU A 169 -13.35 10.88 18.44
N LEU A 170 -14.39 10.26 17.87
CA LEU A 170 -15.77 10.69 18.09
C LEU A 170 -16.15 10.56 19.58
N PRO A 171 -16.89 11.52 20.15
CA PRO A 171 -17.37 11.38 21.52
C PRO A 171 -18.34 10.20 21.62
N ARG A 172 -18.29 9.51 22.75
CA ARG A 172 -19.18 8.38 23.01
C ARG A 172 -19.76 8.41 24.43
N PRO A 173 -20.84 9.17 24.65
CA PRO A 173 -21.54 9.33 25.91
C PRO A 173 -22.44 8.10 26.13
N GLY A 174 -21.85 6.92 26.19
CA GLY A 174 -22.61 5.72 26.45
C GLY A 174 -21.99 4.46 25.89
N LEU A 175 -22.91 3.51 25.71
CA LEU A 175 -22.61 2.11 25.50
C LEU A 175 -22.82 1.70 24.03
N GLU A 176 -23.49 2.56 23.27
CA GLU A 176 -23.78 2.42 21.85
C GLU A 176 -22.60 2.90 21.01
N LYS A 177 -22.51 2.36 19.81
CA LYS A 177 -21.57 2.77 18.79
C LYS A 177 -22.01 4.13 18.24
N VAL A 178 -21.06 5.00 17.94
CA VAL A 178 -21.30 6.32 17.31
C VAL A 178 -20.42 6.38 16.08
N ASP A 179 -21.04 6.51 14.92
CA ASP A 179 -20.35 6.77 13.65
C ASP A 179 -20.38 8.28 13.32
N LEU A 180 -19.72 8.68 12.24
CA LEU A 180 -19.63 10.11 11.89
C LEU A 180 -20.98 10.63 11.41
N ASP A 181 -21.76 9.79 10.71
CA ASP A 181 -23.13 10.09 10.31
C ASP A 181 -24.01 10.44 11.53
N ASP A 182 -23.96 9.62 12.58
CA ASP A 182 -24.68 9.85 13.84
C ASP A 182 -24.24 11.16 14.52
N TYR A 183 -22.94 11.48 14.50
CA TYR A 183 -22.40 12.70 15.09
C TYR A 183 -22.89 13.95 14.37
N LEU A 184 -22.77 13.96 13.03
CA LEU A 184 -23.11 15.11 12.19
C LEU A 184 -24.62 15.41 12.18
N HIS A 185 -25.45 14.37 12.20
CA HIS A 185 -26.90 14.53 12.26
C HIS A 185 -27.44 14.75 13.67
N GLY A 186 -26.81 14.12 14.67
CA GLY A 186 -27.34 14.05 16.02
C GLY A 186 -26.86 15.17 16.92
N TRP A 187 -25.59 15.55 16.83
CA TRP A 187 -24.92 16.32 17.89
C TRP A 187 -24.28 17.63 17.43
N SER A 188 -23.62 17.67 16.28
CA SER A 188 -22.95 18.89 15.79
C SER A 188 -22.81 18.83 14.28
N ASP A 189 -23.14 19.92 13.58
CA ASP A 189 -22.90 20.11 12.15
C ASP A 189 -21.47 20.63 11.84
N ASP A 190 -20.68 20.89 12.89
CA ASP A 190 -19.31 21.40 12.81
C ASP A 190 -18.30 20.39 13.37
N LEU A 191 -17.33 19.97 12.54
CA LEU A 191 -16.22 19.09 12.91
C LEU A 191 -15.02 19.87 13.44
N THR A 192 -14.99 21.20 13.36
CA THR A 192 -13.85 22.02 13.80
C THR A 192 -13.35 21.65 15.21
N PRO A 193 -14.22 21.46 16.23
CA PRO A 193 -13.76 21.07 17.56
C PRO A 193 -13.14 19.66 17.60
N LEU A 194 -13.69 18.72 16.81
CA LEU A 194 -13.21 17.35 16.71
C LEU A 194 -11.83 17.31 16.04
N LEU A 195 -11.67 18.01 14.92
CA LEU A 195 -10.42 18.10 14.16
C LEU A 195 -9.33 18.82 14.95
N ALA A 196 -9.68 19.87 15.72
CA ALA A 196 -8.75 20.54 16.61
C ALA A 196 -8.23 19.63 17.74
N GLY A 197 -9.01 18.62 18.14
CA GLY A 197 -8.64 17.60 19.12
C GLY A 197 -7.91 16.39 18.53
N ALA A 198 -7.79 16.30 17.20
CA ALA A 198 -7.18 15.16 16.53
C ALA A 198 -5.67 15.08 16.83
N LYS A 199 -5.21 13.89 17.18
CA LYS A 199 -3.82 13.65 17.58
C LYS A 199 -3.01 13.14 16.39
N PRO A 200 -1.78 13.63 16.18
CA PRO A 200 -0.79 12.93 15.39
C PRO A 200 -0.67 11.47 15.85
N VAL A 201 -0.47 10.55 14.91
CA VAL A 201 -0.50 9.11 15.20
C VAL A 201 0.53 8.70 16.25
N ASP A 202 1.73 9.27 16.22
CA ASP A 202 2.82 9.02 17.16
C ASP A 202 2.50 9.45 18.61
N GLN A 203 1.52 10.33 18.78
CA GLN A 203 1.00 10.83 20.06
C GLN A 203 -0.32 10.18 20.46
N HIS A 204 -0.90 9.33 19.61
CA HIS A 204 -2.16 8.67 19.90
C HIS A 204 -1.93 7.51 20.89
N PRO A 205 -2.67 7.42 22.03
CA PRO A 205 -2.46 6.36 23.03
C PRO A 205 -2.65 4.93 22.52
N ALA A 206 -3.43 4.75 21.45
CA ALA A 206 -3.62 3.45 20.80
C ALA A 206 -2.45 3.06 19.87
N TYR A 207 -1.50 3.96 19.61
CA TYR A 207 -0.25 3.64 18.92
C TYR A 207 0.79 3.11 19.93
N ASP A 208 0.55 1.89 20.40
CA ASP A 208 1.44 1.18 21.32
C ASP A 208 2.55 0.41 20.60
N ALA A 209 3.43 -0.24 21.38
CA ALA A 209 4.56 -0.98 20.82
C ALA A 209 4.14 -2.17 19.95
N ASP A 210 3.02 -2.82 20.29
CA ASP A 210 2.52 -3.96 19.53
C ASP A 210 1.91 -3.49 18.20
N THR A 211 1.11 -2.42 18.23
CA THR A 211 0.55 -1.79 17.02
C THR A 211 1.65 -1.27 16.11
N ALA A 212 2.67 -0.59 16.66
CA ALA A 212 3.80 -0.12 15.88
C ALA A 212 4.61 -1.27 15.26
N LYS A 213 4.76 -2.38 15.99
CA LYS A 213 5.39 -3.59 15.46
C LYS A 213 4.57 -4.19 14.31
N ASP A 214 3.27 -4.35 14.48
CA ASP A 214 2.37 -4.86 13.43
C ASP A 214 2.48 -4.01 12.16
N VAL A 215 2.38 -2.68 12.28
CA VAL A 215 2.47 -1.74 11.15
C VAL A 215 3.82 -1.87 10.46
N ALA A 216 4.91 -1.92 11.21
CA ALA A 216 6.26 -2.06 10.64
C ALA A 216 6.45 -3.39 9.91
N LEU A 217 5.95 -4.50 10.48
CA LEU A 217 6.00 -5.82 9.85
C LEU A 217 5.20 -5.83 8.55
N GLU A 218 3.97 -5.30 8.58
CA GLU A 218 3.13 -5.14 7.39
C GLU A 218 3.85 -4.28 6.33
N GLY A 219 4.43 -3.14 6.70
CA GLY A 219 5.17 -2.26 5.78
C GLY A 219 6.38 -2.94 5.11
N ALA A 220 7.12 -3.75 5.86
CA ALA A 220 8.25 -4.51 5.32
C ALA A 220 7.79 -5.65 4.38
N GLU A 221 6.64 -6.27 4.66
CA GLU A 221 6.03 -7.27 3.78
C GLU A 221 5.54 -6.63 2.47
N ALA A 222 4.86 -5.47 2.52
CA ALA A 222 4.42 -4.72 1.33
C ALA A 222 5.60 -4.34 0.43
N SER A 223 6.70 -3.86 1.02
CA SER A 223 7.91 -3.48 0.29
C SER A 223 8.55 -4.69 -0.42
N THR A 224 8.20 -5.91 -0.05
CA THR A 224 8.60 -7.14 -0.73
C THR A 224 7.69 -7.43 -1.93
N ILE A 225 6.38 -7.17 -1.82
CA ILE A 225 5.36 -7.46 -2.85
C ILE A 225 5.44 -6.47 -4.03
N THR A 226 5.92 -5.24 -3.83
CA THR A 226 6.16 -4.26 -4.93
C THR A 226 7.31 -4.64 -5.88
N THR A 227 7.84 -5.87 -5.80
CA THR A 227 8.72 -6.48 -6.79
C THR A 227 7.92 -6.88 -8.03
N ASP A 228 7.54 -5.89 -8.84
CA ASP A 228 6.67 -6.12 -10.00
C ASP A 228 7.34 -6.93 -11.13
N ALA A 229 6.49 -7.75 -11.78
CA ALA A 229 6.69 -8.56 -12.98
C ALA A 229 7.87 -9.55 -12.96
N VAL A 230 7.56 -10.77 -12.51
CA VAL A 230 8.38 -11.98 -12.71
C VAL A 230 8.75 -12.10 -14.19
N ASP A 231 10.04 -11.93 -14.46
CA ASP A 231 10.65 -12.15 -15.77
C ASP A 231 10.45 -13.64 -16.13
N THR A 232 9.48 -13.94 -16.99
CA THR A 232 9.19 -15.33 -17.41
C THR A 232 10.30 -15.94 -18.27
N ASP A 233 11.31 -15.13 -18.66
CA ASP A 233 12.40 -15.54 -19.56
C ASP A 233 13.74 -15.82 -18.85
N GLY A 234 13.79 -15.86 -17.52
CA GLY A 234 14.91 -16.47 -16.76
C GLY A 234 16.18 -15.61 -16.61
N ASP A 235 16.09 -14.29 -16.80
CA ASP A 235 17.18 -13.32 -16.58
C ASP A 235 16.90 -12.44 -15.34
N HIS A 236 16.50 -13.08 -14.24
CA HIS A 236 16.12 -12.41 -12.98
C HIS A 236 17.34 -12.07 -12.12
N SER A 237 17.30 -10.94 -11.41
CA SER A 237 18.37 -10.54 -10.49
C SER A 237 18.21 -11.22 -9.13
N ALA A 238 19.31 -11.74 -8.59
CA ALA A 238 19.40 -12.31 -7.24
C ALA A 238 19.11 -11.27 -6.14
N LEU A 239 19.09 -9.98 -6.47
CA LEU A 239 18.68 -8.90 -5.55
C LEU A 239 17.33 -9.19 -4.89
N PHE A 240 16.39 -9.75 -5.65
CA PHE A 240 15.02 -10.01 -5.18
C PHE A 240 14.88 -11.33 -4.40
N ASP A 241 15.92 -12.15 -4.37
CA ASP A 241 15.98 -13.38 -3.59
C ASP A 241 16.70 -13.22 -2.24
N LEU A 242 17.29 -12.03 -1.99
CA LEU A 242 18.01 -11.76 -0.76
C LEU A 242 17.08 -11.83 0.45
N THR A 243 17.55 -12.51 1.49
CA THR A 243 16.94 -12.45 2.81
C THR A 243 17.63 -11.39 3.66
N ILE A 244 16.95 -10.95 4.73
CA ILE A 244 17.57 -10.03 5.69
C ILE A 244 18.88 -10.58 6.27
N ARG A 245 19.06 -11.90 6.30
CA ARG A 245 20.27 -12.55 6.82
C ARG A 245 21.44 -12.45 5.85
N ASP A 246 21.16 -12.43 4.55
CA ASP A 246 22.19 -12.30 3.51
C ASP A 246 22.82 -10.92 3.53
N VAL A 247 22.03 -9.88 3.84
CA VAL A 247 22.49 -8.49 3.88
C VAL A 247 23.02 -8.05 5.25
N THR A 248 22.61 -8.71 6.33
CA THR A 248 23.07 -8.37 7.70
C THR A 248 24.14 -9.31 8.25
N GLY A 249 24.25 -10.53 7.72
CA GLY A 249 25.08 -11.60 8.29
C GLY A 249 24.60 -12.13 9.65
N LEU A 250 23.40 -11.74 10.11
CA LEU A 250 22.90 -12.09 11.43
C LEU A 250 22.34 -13.53 11.50
N SER A 251 22.51 -14.13 12.68
CA SER A 251 21.98 -15.45 12.99
C SER A 251 20.56 -15.40 13.55
N GLU A 252 19.82 -16.48 13.39
CA GLU A 252 18.50 -16.67 14.01
C GLU A 252 18.54 -16.39 15.52
N GLY A 253 17.49 -15.72 16.04
CA GLY A 253 17.40 -15.31 17.44
C GLY A 253 18.30 -14.13 17.82
N TYR A 254 18.94 -13.47 16.85
CA TYR A 254 19.73 -12.27 17.11
C TYR A 254 18.91 -11.23 17.87
N ARG A 255 19.52 -10.70 18.93
CA ARG A 255 19.06 -9.53 19.66
C ARG A 255 20.28 -8.68 20.05
N GLY A 256 20.34 -7.46 19.55
CA GLY A 256 21.55 -6.65 19.63
C GLY A 256 21.36 -5.19 19.20
N PRO A 257 22.46 -4.45 18.97
CA PRO A 257 22.40 -3.11 18.37
C PRO A 257 21.99 -3.19 16.89
N ASN A 258 21.59 -2.06 16.32
CA ASN A 258 21.32 -1.97 14.89
C ASN A 258 22.63 -2.05 14.10
N PRO A 259 22.79 -2.98 13.15
CA PRO A 259 23.97 -3.06 12.28
C PRO A 259 24.24 -1.77 11.49
N LEU A 260 23.20 -1.00 11.18
CA LEU A 260 23.27 0.27 10.45
C LEU A 260 23.73 1.46 11.31
N GLY A 261 23.86 1.27 12.61
CA GLY A 261 24.29 2.33 13.53
C GLY A 261 23.78 2.17 14.95
N HIS A 262 24.70 2.24 15.91
CA HIS A 262 24.34 2.23 17.33
C HIS A 262 23.93 3.63 17.81
N HIS A 263 22.77 3.74 18.46
CA HIS A 263 22.28 4.99 19.00
C HIS A 263 21.73 4.83 20.42
N GLY A 264 22.23 5.62 21.37
CA GLY A 264 21.87 5.55 22.80
C GLY A 264 22.61 4.47 23.56
N GLU A 265 22.24 4.23 24.82
CA GLU A 265 23.03 3.39 25.76
C GLU A 265 22.62 1.90 25.78
N SER A 266 21.47 1.55 25.22
CA SER A 266 20.97 0.17 25.20
C SER A 266 21.43 -0.57 23.95
N GLU A 267 21.91 -1.80 24.11
CA GLU A 267 22.41 -2.66 23.03
C GLU A 267 21.47 -3.82 22.65
N ASN A 268 20.22 -3.89 23.17
CA ASN A 268 19.33 -5.05 22.95
C ASN A 268 17.99 -4.68 22.29
N TYR A 269 18.03 -3.75 21.33
CA TYR A 269 16.84 -3.11 20.77
C TYR A 269 16.54 -3.51 19.32
N CYS A 270 17.47 -4.16 18.62
CA CYS A 270 17.20 -4.79 17.34
C CYS A 270 17.02 -6.30 17.52
N VAL A 271 16.03 -6.88 16.87
CA VAL A 271 15.69 -8.30 16.95
C VAL A 271 15.48 -8.85 15.55
N LEU A 272 16.14 -9.96 15.22
CA LEU A 272 15.86 -10.69 13.98
C LEU A 272 14.62 -11.55 14.17
N LEU A 273 13.57 -11.27 13.40
CA LEU A 273 12.31 -11.99 13.41
C LEU A 273 12.30 -12.98 12.24
N GLY A 274 12.87 -14.17 12.47
CA GLY A 274 13.07 -15.18 11.43
C GLY A 274 11.79 -15.59 10.70
N ASP A 275 10.68 -15.76 11.45
CA ASP A 275 9.37 -16.13 10.88
C ASP A 275 8.81 -15.09 9.91
N HIS A 276 9.25 -13.83 10.03
CA HIS A 276 8.84 -12.73 9.17
C HIS A 276 9.91 -12.33 8.15
N GLY A 277 11.13 -12.89 8.22
CA GLY A 277 12.23 -12.54 7.33
C GLY A 277 12.73 -11.09 7.47
N VAL A 278 12.56 -10.47 8.63
CA VAL A 278 12.91 -9.05 8.86
C VAL A 278 13.76 -8.82 10.11
N LEU A 279 14.47 -7.70 10.13
CA LEU A 279 15.12 -7.13 11.32
C LEU A 279 14.18 -6.07 11.88
N TYR A 280 13.80 -6.16 13.15
CA TYR A 280 12.96 -5.16 13.81
C TYR A 280 13.77 -4.31 14.79
N ASP A 281 13.69 -2.98 14.69
CA ASP A 281 14.33 -2.03 15.60
C ASP A 281 13.29 -1.38 16.51
N HIS A 282 13.33 -1.70 17.81
CA HIS A 282 12.42 -1.18 18.82
C HIS A 282 12.57 0.33 19.10
N LYS A 283 13.72 0.94 18.78
CA LYS A 283 13.94 2.38 18.99
C LYS A 283 13.33 3.17 17.85
N TYR A 284 13.53 2.72 16.62
CA TYR A 284 12.90 3.32 15.45
C TYR A 284 11.45 2.88 15.25
N LYS A 285 11.03 1.79 15.91
CA LYS A 285 9.75 1.11 15.66
C LYS A 285 9.59 0.68 14.19
N ALA A 286 10.71 0.35 13.54
CA ALA A 286 10.78 0.05 12.12
C ALA A 286 11.24 -1.39 11.87
N ALA A 287 10.75 -2.00 10.79
CA ALA A 287 11.17 -3.31 10.31
C ALA A 287 11.85 -3.18 8.96
N TYR A 288 12.95 -3.91 8.79
CA TYR A 288 13.74 -3.93 7.56
C TYR A 288 13.67 -5.32 6.93
N ASN A 289 13.26 -5.39 5.67
CA ASN A 289 13.51 -6.56 4.82
C ASN A 289 14.90 -6.39 4.15
N ALA A 290 15.30 -7.33 3.29
CA ALA A 290 16.62 -7.25 2.66
C ALA A 290 16.81 -5.98 1.80
N LEU A 291 15.81 -5.62 1.00
CA LEU A 291 15.86 -4.45 0.11
C LEU A 291 15.85 -3.15 0.90
N THR A 292 14.94 -3.01 1.86
CA THR A 292 14.82 -1.78 2.65
C THR A 292 16.02 -1.60 3.58
N TYR A 293 16.63 -2.68 4.06
CA TYR A 293 17.91 -2.64 4.75
C TYR A 293 19.03 -2.09 3.84
N LEU A 294 19.19 -2.63 2.63
CA LEU A 294 20.19 -2.17 1.66
C LEU A 294 19.99 -0.68 1.30
N LEU A 295 18.75 -0.23 1.16
CA LEU A 295 18.47 1.19 0.87
C LEU A 295 18.88 2.11 2.01
N VAL A 296 18.65 1.69 3.26
CA VAL A 296 19.09 2.48 4.41
C VAL A 296 20.62 2.47 4.52
N ASP A 297 21.27 1.32 4.31
CA ASP A 297 22.74 1.20 4.33
C ASP A 297 23.41 2.01 3.20
N ALA A 298 22.76 2.08 2.03
CA ALA A 298 23.16 2.93 0.92
C ALA A 298 22.93 4.43 1.18
N GLY A 299 22.16 4.80 2.21
CA GLY A 299 21.77 6.17 2.53
C GLY A 299 20.61 6.73 1.70
N GLU A 300 19.90 5.89 0.97
CA GLU A 300 18.74 6.27 0.13
C GLU A 300 17.47 6.42 0.98
N ARG A 301 17.33 5.61 2.05
CA ARG A 301 16.22 5.68 3.00
C ARG A 301 16.68 5.99 4.42
N ARG A 302 15.76 6.52 5.24
CA ARG A 302 16.01 6.81 6.65
C ARG A 302 15.80 5.55 7.50
N PRO A 303 16.61 5.30 8.54
CA PRO A 303 16.38 4.16 9.45
C PRO A 303 15.00 4.17 10.11
N ALA A 304 14.45 5.35 10.41
CA ALA A 304 13.13 5.49 11.02
C ALA A 304 11.96 5.29 10.04
N SER A 305 12.22 5.31 8.73
CA SER A 305 11.21 5.22 7.68
C SER A 305 11.77 4.41 6.49
N PRO A 306 12.03 3.09 6.67
CA PRO A 306 12.68 2.28 5.66
C PRO A 306 11.71 1.71 4.61
N ASN A 307 10.41 1.70 4.89
CA ASN A 307 9.40 1.00 4.08
C ASN A 307 8.68 1.96 3.13
N GLY A 308 8.03 1.38 2.12
CA GLY A 308 7.19 2.08 1.15
C GLY A 308 7.50 1.70 -0.29
N ARG A 309 6.72 2.25 -1.24
CA ARG A 309 6.83 1.96 -2.68
C ARG A 309 8.28 2.05 -3.13
N LEU A 310 8.74 1.02 -3.82
CA LEU A 310 10.12 0.95 -4.32
C LEU A 310 10.21 1.66 -5.66
N GLU A 311 10.94 2.77 -5.71
CA GLU A 311 11.13 3.55 -6.94
C GLU A 311 12.20 2.92 -7.86
N ASP A 312 12.12 3.18 -9.18
CA ASP A 312 13.06 2.58 -10.14
C ASP A 312 14.53 2.95 -9.84
N GLY A 313 14.76 4.17 -9.35
CA GLY A 313 16.08 4.64 -8.91
C GLY A 313 16.57 3.94 -7.63
N GLU A 314 15.67 3.62 -6.71
CA GLU A 314 15.99 2.85 -5.51
C GLU A 314 16.35 1.40 -5.86
N VAL A 315 15.68 0.79 -6.85
CA VAL A 315 16.08 -0.53 -7.37
C VAL A 315 17.53 -0.48 -7.88
N PHE A 316 17.90 0.56 -8.62
CA PHE A 316 19.27 0.72 -9.12
C PHE A 316 20.28 0.93 -7.97
N ALA A 317 19.94 1.76 -6.99
CA ALA A 317 20.80 2.02 -5.84
C ALA A 317 21.02 0.76 -4.99
N ALA A 318 19.94 0.02 -4.67
CA ALA A 318 20.00 -1.24 -3.93
C ALA A 318 20.82 -2.29 -4.67
N TRP A 319 20.63 -2.46 -5.98
CA TRP A 319 21.41 -3.39 -6.81
C TRP A 319 22.91 -3.07 -6.80
N ARG A 320 23.27 -1.80 -7.04
CA ARG A 320 24.67 -1.34 -7.01
C ARG A 320 25.30 -1.55 -5.64
N HIS A 321 24.55 -1.24 -4.59
CA HIS A 321 25.02 -1.40 -3.23
C HIS A 321 25.21 -2.88 -2.86
N ALA A 322 24.24 -3.75 -3.19
CA ALA A 322 24.34 -5.19 -2.96
C ALA A 322 25.56 -5.81 -3.66
N LYS A 323 25.90 -5.37 -4.89
CA LYS A 323 27.15 -5.78 -5.55
C LYS A 323 28.39 -5.30 -4.80
N ARG A 324 28.40 -4.03 -4.38
CA ARG A 324 29.52 -3.43 -3.66
C ARG A 324 29.82 -4.15 -2.34
N GLU A 325 28.79 -4.51 -1.60
CA GLU A 325 28.92 -5.24 -0.33
C GLU A 325 29.08 -6.76 -0.52
N GLY A 326 29.02 -7.26 -1.75
CA GLY A 326 29.16 -8.68 -2.07
C GLY A 326 27.97 -9.54 -1.66
N CYS A 327 26.79 -8.94 -1.47
CA CYS A 327 25.54 -9.66 -1.18
C CYS A 327 25.01 -10.42 -2.40
N ILE A 328 25.31 -9.94 -3.61
CA ILE A 328 24.96 -10.59 -4.88
C ILE A 328 26.21 -10.78 -5.76
N PRO A 329 26.22 -11.77 -6.68
CA PRO A 329 27.35 -12.01 -7.56
C PRO A 329 27.69 -10.80 -8.45
N ASP A 330 28.98 -10.64 -8.77
CA ASP A 330 29.45 -9.60 -9.71
C ASP A 330 28.81 -9.73 -11.10
N ASP A 331 28.44 -10.95 -11.49
CA ASP A 331 27.78 -11.27 -12.76
C ASP A 331 26.24 -11.16 -12.74
N ASP A 332 25.65 -10.78 -11.61
CA ASP A 332 24.19 -10.60 -11.48
C ASP A 332 23.65 -9.57 -12.50
N PRO A 333 22.54 -9.86 -13.22
CA PRO A 333 22.00 -8.96 -14.23
C PRO A 333 21.32 -7.74 -13.58
N ILE A 334 21.49 -6.56 -14.19
CA ILE A 334 20.76 -5.36 -13.76
C ILE A 334 19.24 -5.56 -13.91
N PRO A 335 18.42 -5.22 -12.90
CA PRO A 335 16.96 -5.23 -13.04
C PRO A 335 16.47 -4.31 -14.17
N HIS A 336 15.39 -4.69 -14.87
CA HIS A 336 14.84 -3.86 -15.96
C HIS A 336 14.41 -2.47 -15.49
N ARG A 337 13.75 -2.37 -14.34
CA ARG A 337 13.35 -1.10 -13.71
C ARG A 337 14.56 -0.18 -13.45
N ALA A 338 15.63 -0.75 -12.90
CA ALA A 338 16.88 -0.02 -12.69
C ALA A 338 17.51 0.46 -14.01
N LEU A 339 17.45 -0.34 -15.08
CA LEU A 339 17.94 0.05 -16.39
C LEU A 339 17.08 1.15 -17.03
N GLN A 340 15.75 1.09 -16.88
CA GLN A 340 14.85 2.16 -17.30
C GLN A 340 15.14 3.46 -16.57
N TYR A 341 15.38 3.40 -15.25
CA TYR A 341 15.80 4.57 -14.48
C TYR A 341 17.06 5.22 -15.06
N VAL A 342 18.11 4.44 -15.32
CA VAL A 342 19.35 4.96 -15.93
C VAL A 342 19.07 5.57 -17.30
N ALA A 343 18.21 4.95 -18.12
CA ALA A 343 17.85 5.49 -19.43
C ALA A 343 17.15 6.87 -19.31
N ARG A 344 16.24 7.04 -18.35
CA ARG A 344 15.54 8.33 -18.12
C ARG A 344 16.47 9.38 -17.54
N GLU A 345 17.23 9.04 -16.50
CA GLU A 345 18.15 9.96 -15.80
C GLU A 345 19.20 10.56 -16.76
N HIS A 346 19.64 9.77 -17.74
CA HIS A 346 20.64 10.18 -18.74
C HIS A 346 20.04 10.72 -20.04
N GLY A 347 18.72 10.92 -20.10
CA GLY A 347 18.04 11.44 -21.29
C GLY A 347 18.21 10.55 -22.53
N LEU A 348 18.32 9.23 -22.34
CA LEU A 348 18.45 8.24 -23.41
C LEU A 348 17.09 7.81 -23.98
N MET A 349 15.98 8.24 -23.35
CA MET A 349 14.60 8.04 -23.79
C MET A 349 13.70 9.19 -23.30
N GLU A 350 12.58 9.40 -23.97
CA GLU A 350 11.47 10.26 -23.54
C GLU A 350 10.33 9.44 -22.89
N ASP A 351 9.46 10.12 -22.13
CA ASP A 351 8.27 9.51 -21.55
C ASP A 351 7.31 9.05 -22.67
N GLY A 352 7.07 7.73 -22.73
CA GLY A 352 6.25 7.10 -23.78
C GLY A 352 7.05 6.27 -24.80
N ASP A 353 8.38 6.30 -24.74
CA ASP A 353 9.24 5.50 -25.63
C ASP A 353 9.25 3.99 -25.30
N LEU A 354 8.64 3.58 -24.18
CA LEU A 354 8.57 2.18 -23.79
C LEU A 354 7.71 1.37 -24.77
N MET A 355 8.32 0.33 -25.34
CA MET A 355 7.61 -0.69 -26.11
C MET A 355 6.93 -1.67 -25.15
N ASP A 356 5.70 -2.06 -25.45
CA ASP A 356 4.90 -2.99 -24.62
C ASP A 356 4.76 -2.56 -23.14
N GLY A 357 4.94 -1.27 -22.84
CA GLY A 357 4.81 -0.70 -21.49
C GLY A 357 6.01 -0.92 -20.56
N TRP A 358 7.03 -1.69 -20.97
CA TRP A 358 8.19 -1.98 -20.10
C TRP A 358 9.53 -2.08 -20.84
N LYS A 359 9.53 -2.25 -22.16
CA LYS A 359 10.76 -2.54 -22.92
C LYS A 359 11.38 -1.28 -23.48
N LEU A 360 12.65 -1.06 -23.17
CA LEU A 360 13.41 0.06 -23.73
C LEU A 360 13.62 -0.11 -25.25
N PRO A 361 13.58 0.98 -26.03
CA PRO A 361 14.11 0.99 -27.39
C PRO A 361 15.55 0.49 -27.41
N ARG A 362 15.92 -0.24 -28.46
CA ARG A 362 17.24 -0.88 -28.59
C ARG A 362 18.41 0.08 -28.34
N GLU A 363 18.35 1.27 -28.93
CA GLU A 363 19.41 2.27 -28.81
C GLU A 363 19.52 2.76 -27.35
N ALA A 364 18.39 3.11 -26.73
CA ALA A 364 18.31 3.49 -25.32
C ALA A 364 18.82 2.38 -24.39
N TYR A 365 18.43 1.13 -24.66
CA TYR A 365 18.85 -0.04 -23.90
C TYR A 365 20.37 -0.24 -23.93
N ASN A 366 20.97 -0.29 -25.12
CA ASN A 366 22.42 -0.49 -25.26
C ASN A 366 23.21 0.71 -24.69
N ALA A 367 22.70 1.93 -24.87
CA ALA A 367 23.31 3.14 -24.29
C ALA A 367 23.23 3.14 -22.75
N ALA A 368 22.11 2.69 -22.17
CA ALA A 368 21.97 2.58 -20.73
C ALA A 368 22.93 1.52 -20.16
N LEU A 369 23.10 0.37 -20.81
CA LEU A 369 24.10 -0.63 -20.42
C LEU A 369 25.53 -0.08 -20.46
N ALA A 370 25.87 0.70 -21.49
CA ALA A 370 27.17 1.37 -21.59
C ALA A 370 27.34 2.38 -20.44
N THR A 371 26.32 3.18 -20.15
CA THR A 371 26.31 4.18 -19.06
C THR A 371 26.54 3.52 -17.70
N VAL A 372 25.84 2.42 -17.39
CA VAL A 372 26.04 1.64 -16.16
C VAL A 372 27.50 1.19 -16.02
N ARG A 373 28.11 0.74 -17.13
CA ARG A 373 29.50 0.27 -17.14
C ARG A 373 30.51 1.40 -17.00
N ASP A 374 30.33 2.46 -17.78
CA ASP A 374 31.37 3.47 -18.00
C ASP A 374 31.32 4.57 -16.95
N GLU A 375 30.13 4.97 -16.51
CA GLU A 375 29.95 6.06 -15.52
C GLU A 375 29.82 5.54 -14.10
N TYR A 376 29.02 4.49 -13.90
CA TYR A 376 28.82 3.93 -12.55
C TYR A 376 29.84 2.85 -12.19
N GLY A 377 30.63 2.37 -13.16
CA GLY A 377 31.71 1.41 -12.92
C GLY A 377 31.21 0.01 -12.53
N VAL A 378 29.95 -0.34 -12.83
CA VAL A 378 29.34 -1.62 -12.47
C VAL A 378 29.03 -2.42 -13.73
N ALA A 379 29.27 -3.73 -13.72
CA ALA A 379 28.92 -4.58 -14.84
C ALA A 379 27.39 -4.84 -14.86
N PRO A 380 26.64 -4.40 -15.89
CA PRO A 380 25.18 -4.59 -15.95
C PRO A 380 24.78 -6.01 -16.35
N ARG A 381 25.68 -6.73 -17.01
CA ARG A 381 25.64 -8.18 -17.33
C ARG A 381 24.42 -8.69 -18.09
N ARG A 382 23.57 -7.81 -18.59
CA ARG A 382 22.72 -8.06 -19.76
C ARG A 382 23.51 -7.83 -21.06
N GLY A 383 23.21 -8.63 -22.09
CA GLY A 383 23.87 -8.56 -23.39
C GLY A 383 23.34 -7.44 -24.28
N ASP A 384 24.20 -6.86 -25.11
CA ASP A 384 23.80 -5.89 -26.14
C ASP A 384 22.84 -6.54 -27.13
N ILE A 385 21.78 -5.83 -27.51
CA ILE A 385 20.83 -6.32 -28.53
C ILE A 385 21.44 -6.06 -29.91
N SER A 386 21.95 -7.12 -30.54
CA SER A 386 22.59 -7.05 -31.86
C SER A 386 21.58 -6.76 -32.99
N ALA A 387 22.02 -6.01 -34.02
CA ALA A 387 21.26 -5.74 -35.24
C ALA A 387 21.04 -7.04 -36.06
N GLY A 388 20.11 -7.89 -35.64
CA GLY A 388 19.82 -9.14 -36.34
C GLY A 388 18.89 -10.14 -35.66
N GLU A 389 18.62 -10.02 -34.36
CA GLU A 389 17.62 -10.90 -33.73
C GLU A 389 16.20 -10.44 -34.08
N ARG A 390 15.51 -11.32 -34.80
CA ARG A 390 14.19 -11.12 -35.37
C ARG A 390 13.19 -10.79 -34.27
N GLU A 391 12.36 -9.79 -34.51
CA GLU A 391 11.02 -9.75 -33.95
C GLU A 391 10.39 -11.13 -34.21
N HIS A 392 10.13 -11.89 -33.15
CA HIS A 392 9.13 -12.94 -33.20
C HIS A 392 7.77 -12.23 -33.27
N THR A 393 7.42 -11.70 -34.43
CA THR A 393 6.03 -11.48 -34.77
C THR A 393 5.36 -12.84 -34.67
N ALA A 394 4.48 -13.03 -33.70
CA ALA A 394 3.62 -14.19 -33.62
C ALA A 394 2.81 -14.26 -34.93
N VAL A 395 3.27 -15.08 -35.87
CA VAL A 395 2.49 -15.44 -37.04
C VAL A 395 1.38 -16.35 -36.52
N LEU A 396 0.19 -15.78 -36.36
CA LEU A 396 -1.04 -16.56 -36.16
C LEU A 396 -1.08 -17.67 -37.23
N PRO A 397 -1.37 -18.93 -36.84
CA PRO A 397 -1.46 -20.00 -37.82
C PRO A 397 -2.53 -19.63 -38.86
N ALA A 398 -2.17 -19.72 -40.13
CA ALA A 398 -3.12 -19.57 -41.21
C ALA A 398 -4.21 -20.62 -41.04
N ALA A 399 -5.41 -20.17 -40.66
CA ALA A 399 -6.60 -20.99 -40.71
C ALA A 399 -6.75 -21.53 -42.13
N VAL A 400 -6.77 -22.86 -42.22
CA VAL A 400 -7.04 -23.63 -43.43
C VAL A 400 -8.35 -23.13 -44.02
N ARG A 401 -8.24 -22.35 -45.11
CA ARG A 401 -9.31 -22.25 -46.10
C ARG A 401 -9.34 -23.55 -46.88
N ASP A 402 -10.55 -23.93 -47.25
CA ASP A 402 -10.95 -25.05 -48.10
C ASP A 402 -11.12 -26.40 -47.40
N LEU A 403 -12.32 -26.61 -46.84
CA LEU A 403 -13.18 -27.71 -47.26
C LEU A 403 -14.63 -27.20 -47.35
N THR A 404 -15.23 -27.46 -48.50
CA THR A 404 -16.63 -27.30 -48.93
C THR A 404 -17.66 -27.85 -47.95
#